data_AF-A0A2U8FK58-F1
#
_entry.id   AF-A0A2U8FK58-F1
#
_cell.length_a   1.000
_cell.length_b   1.000
_cell.length_c   1.000
_cell.angle_alpha   90.00
_cell.angle_beta   90.00
_cell.angle_gamma   90.00
#
_symmetry.space_group_name_H-M   'P 1'
#
loop_
_entity.id
_entity.type
_entity.pdbx_description
1 polymer ?
#
loop_
_entity_poly.entity_id
_entity_poly.type
_entity_poly.pdbx_seq_one_letter_code
_entity_poly.pdbx_strand_id
1 'polypeptide(L)'
;MSEKSENCVTREEFEQFVQYNEQRYSSLFNRVLGLDMVVRSLVLPLATTSEVAEKAKDIIDLLDNIKSNLLQTGGIAPEHQKDIFFSLDLTLDMLQNVLKKLEVGKDEP
;
A
#
# COMPACT_ATOMS: atom_id res chain seq x y z
N MET A 1 8.51 -53.11 9.14
CA MET A 1 9.22 -52.11 8.32
C MET A 1 8.42 -50.83 8.40
N SER A 2 9.04 -49.76 8.88
CA SER A 2 8.38 -48.46 9.12
C SER A 2 7.92 -47.87 7.79
N GLU A 3 6.62 -47.64 7.63
CA GLU A 3 6.09 -46.84 6.53
C GLU A 3 6.68 -45.44 6.66
N LYS A 4 7.51 -45.06 5.67
CA LYS A 4 7.89 -43.67 5.49
C LYS A 4 6.61 -42.97 5.04
N SER A 5 5.97 -42.26 5.97
CA SER A 5 5.05 -41.17 5.66
C SER A 5 5.76 -40.26 4.66
N GLU A 6 5.39 -40.34 3.39
CA GLU A 6 5.87 -39.41 2.38
C GLU A 6 5.40 -38.02 2.81
N ASN A 7 6.33 -37.14 3.14
CA ASN A 7 6.07 -35.71 3.37
C ASN A 7 5.73 -35.07 2.01
N CYS A 8 4.58 -35.39 1.45
CA CYS A 8 4.06 -34.79 0.23
C CYS A 8 2.82 -33.97 0.57
N VAL A 9 2.77 -32.74 0.04
CA VAL A 9 1.60 -31.87 0.14
C VAL A 9 0.49 -32.52 -0.68
N THR A 10 -0.65 -32.78 -0.04
CA THR A 10 -1.84 -33.29 -0.70
C THR A 10 -2.43 -32.23 -1.63
N ARG A 11 -3.21 -32.68 -2.62
CA ARG A 11 -3.94 -31.76 -3.50
C ARG A 11 -4.81 -30.77 -2.72
N GLU A 12 -5.49 -31.25 -1.68
CA GLU A 12 -6.36 -30.43 -0.84
C GLU A 12 -5.58 -29.35 -0.08
N GLU A 13 -4.44 -29.71 0.53
CA GLU A 13 -3.56 -28.75 1.20
C GLU A 13 -3.00 -27.69 0.23
N PHE A 14 -2.68 -28.09 -1.00
CA PHE A 14 -2.23 -27.16 -2.03
C PHE A 14 -3.36 -26.22 -2.49
N GLU A 15 -4.57 -26.73 -2.69
CA GLU A 15 -5.74 -25.91 -3.04
C GLU A 15 -6.08 -24.92 -1.92
N GLN A 16 -6.01 -25.32 -0.64
CA GLN A 16 -6.17 -24.43 0.51
C GLN A 16 -5.08 -23.35 0.55
N PHE A 17 -3.82 -23.71 0.27
CA PHE A 17 -2.72 -22.76 0.19
C PHE A 17 -2.95 -21.71 -0.91
N VAL A 18 -3.41 -22.11 -2.10
CA VAL A 18 -3.73 -21.18 -3.19
C VAL A 18 -4.85 -20.22 -2.77
N GLN A 19 -5.96 -20.73 -2.25
CA GLN A 19 -7.09 -19.90 -1.79
C GLN A 19 -6.67 -18.90 -0.70
N TYR A 20 -5.85 -19.34 0.25
CA TYR A 20 -5.31 -18.47 1.29
C TYR A 20 -4.48 -17.31 0.70
N ASN A 21 -3.65 -17.58 -0.30
CA ASN A 21 -2.83 -16.54 -0.95
C ASN A 21 -3.69 -15.56 -1.75
N GLU A 22 -4.71 -16.03 -2.47
CA GLU A 22 -5.65 -15.16 -3.21
C GLU A 22 -6.46 -14.24 -2.28
N GLN A 23 -6.94 -14.79 -1.15
CA GLN A 23 -7.66 -14.01 -0.12
C GLN A 23 -6.73 -12.98 0.53
N ARG A 24 -5.50 -13.37 0.86
CA ARG A 24 -4.49 -12.47 1.41
C ARG A 24 -4.17 -11.33 0.44
N TYR A 25 -4.00 -11.63 -0.85
CA TYR A 25 -3.78 -10.61 -1.88
C TYR A 25 -4.96 -9.65 -1.96
N SER A 26 -6.18 -10.16 -2.08
CA SER A 26 -7.40 -9.35 -2.17
C SER A 26 -7.58 -8.45 -0.94
N SER A 27 -7.29 -8.97 0.27
CA SER A 27 -7.32 -8.18 1.50
C SER A 27 -6.29 -7.06 1.52
N LEU A 28 -5.05 -7.31 1.06
CA LEU A 28 -4.00 -6.30 0.99
C LEU A 28 -4.32 -5.23 -0.04
N PHE A 29 -4.77 -5.64 -1.23
CA PHE A 29 -5.19 -4.74 -2.30
C PHE A 29 -6.33 -3.81 -1.85
N ASN A 30 -7.38 -4.37 -1.24
CA ASN A 30 -8.50 -3.58 -0.72
C ASN A 30 -8.07 -2.59 0.37
N ARG A 31 -7.09 -2.94 1.20
CA ARG A 31 -6.55 -2.04 2.22
C ARG A 31 -5.83 -0.85 1.57
N VAL A 32 -5.00 -1.09 0.54
CA VAL A 32 -4.31 -0.01 -0.18
C VAL A 32 -5.30 0.87 -0.95
N LEU A 33 -6.30 0.28 -1.60
CA LEU A 33 -7.39 1.05 -2.21
C LEU A 33 -8.14 1.92 -1.20
N GLY A 34 -8.43 1.40 0.00
CA GLY A 34 -9.05 2.19 1.06
C GLY A 34 -8.22 3.40 1.48
N LEU A 35 -6.88 3.25 1.55
CA LEU A 35 -5.96 4.34 1.82
C LEU A 35 -5.97 5.38 0.68
N ASP A 36 -5.91 4.96 -0.59
CA ASP A 36 -6.04 5.86 -1.75
C ASP A 36 -7.36 6.64 -1.70
N MET A 37 -8.48 5.97 -1.41
CA MET A 37 -9.79 6.62 -1.27
C MET A 37 -9.80 7.68 -0.17
N VAL A 38 -9.28 7.38 1.02
CA VAL A 38 -9.19 8.34 2.14
C VAL A 38 -8.33 9.52 1.76
N VAL A 39 -7.18 9.29 1.14
CA VAL A 39 -6.28 10.37 0.71
C VAL A 39 -6.97 11.27 -0.30
N ARG A 40 -7.62 10.71 -1.32
CA ARG A 40 -8.30 11.49 -2.36
C ARG A 40 -9.51 12.26 -1.87
N SER A 41 -10.32 11.64 -1.02
CA SER A 41 -11.60 12.20 -0.59
C SER A 41 -11.51 13.14 0.61
N LEU A 42 -10.54 12.91 1.51
CA LEU A 42 -10.45 13.66 2.77
C LEU A 42 -9.15 14.45 2.87
N VAL A 43 -8.01 13.82 2.60
CA VAL A 43 -6.70 14.44 2.86
C VAL A 43 -6.38 15.52 1.83
N LEU A 44 -6.44 15.21 0.54
CA LEU A 44 -6.08 16.14 -0.54
C LEU A 44 -6.91 17.43 -0.54
N PRO A 45 -8.25 17.40 -0.35
CA PRO A 45 -9.04 18.63 -0.27
C PRO A 45 -8.63 19.53 0.91
N LEU A 46 -8.29 18.94 2.05
CA LEU A 46 -7.91 19.66 3.27
C LEU A 46 -6.46 20.14 3.24
N ALA A 47 -5.59 19.42 2.53
CA ALA A 47 -4.18 19.75 2.35
C ALA A 47 -3.93 21.03 1.52
N THR A 48 -4.97 21.80 1.20
CA THR A 48 -4.89 23.08 0.50
C THR A 48 -4.48 24.26 1.39
N THR A 49 -4.36 24.04 2.71
CA THR A 49 -3.96 25.07 3.68
C THR A 49 -2.62 24.73 4.32
N SER A 50 -1.86 25.76 4.68
CA SER A 50 -0.55 25.59 5.34
C SER A 50 -0.65 24.82 6.67
N GLU A 51 -1.80 24.87 7.33
CA GLU A 51 -2.06 24.20 8.61
C GLU A 51 -2.21 22.69 8.46
N VAL A 52 -2.67 22.22 7.29
CA VAL A 52 -2.87 20.79 6.99
C VAL A 52 -1.66 20.21 6.24
N ALA A 53 -0.72 21.04 5.77
CA ALA A 53 0.49 20.61 5.07
C ALA A 53 1.37 19.67 5.93
N GLU A 54 1.55 19.95 7.22
CA GLU A 54 2.29 19.07 8.14
C GLU A 54 1.58 17.71 8.30
N LYS A 55 0.24 17.68 8.27
CA LYS A 55 -0.52 16.43 8.30
C LYS A 55 -0.41 15.63 7.00
N ALA A 56 -0.32 16.31 5.86
CA ALA A 56 -0.05 15.63 4.60
C ALA A 56 1.37 15.03 4.56
N LYS A 57 2.37 15.70 5.15
CA LYS A 57 3.73 15.13 5.33
C LYS A 57 3.71 13.89 6.22
N ASP A 58 3.07 13.96 7.39
CA ASP A 58 2.88 12.81 8.29
C ASP A 58 2.27 11.61 7.54
N ILE A 59 1.28 11.86 6.66
CA ILE A 59 0.61 10.81 5.88
C ILE A 59 1.52 10.23 4.80
N ILE A 60 2.32 11.05 4.11
CA ILE A 60 3.32 10.59 3.14
C ILE A 60 4.30 9.62 3.84
N ASP A 61 4.86 10.03 4.98
CA ASP A 61 5.81 9.20 5.74
C ASP A 61 5.17 7.87 6.18
N LEU A 62 3.89 7.89 6.59
CA LEU A 62 3.16 6.67 6.92
C LEU A 62 2.98 5.74 5.72
N LEU A 63 2.64 6.28 4.55
CA LEU A 63 2.44 5.51 3.32
C LEU A 63 3.76 4.91 2.81
N ASP A 64 4.87 5.68 2.86
CA ASP A 64 6.21 5.21 2.52
C ASP A 64 6.69 4.08 3.46
N ASN A 65 6.40 4.22 4.76
CA ASN A 65 6.69 3.16 5.72
C ASN A 65 5.86 1.89 5.46
N ILE A 66 4.57 2.03 5.11
CA ILE A 66 3.73 0.89 4.72
C ILE A 66 4.32 0.21 3.48
N LYS A 67 4.69 0.97 2.44
CA LYS A 67 5.32 0.43 1.22
C LYS A 67 6.59 -0.36 1.55
N SER A 68 7.47 0.24 2.33
CA SER A 68 8.75 -0.35 2.73
C SER A 68 8.56 -1.64 3.53
N ASN A 69 7.61 -1.67 4.47
CA ASN A 69 7.29 -2.86 5.25
C ASN A 69 6.71 -3.99 4.37
N LEU A 70 5.85 -3.66 3.41
CA LEU A 70 5.28 -4.64 2.48
C LEU A 70 6.36 -5.25 1.56
N LEU A 71 7.35 -4.47 1.15
CA LEU A 71 8.50 -4.95 0.39
C LEU A 71 9.42 -5.86 1.23
N GLN A 72 9.79 -5.43 2.44
CA GLN A 72 10.75 -6.14 3.29
C GLN A 72 10.23 -7.48 3.82
N THR A 73 8.93 -7.57 4.09
CA THR A 73 8.33 -8.80 4.63
C THR A 73 8.22 -9.93 3.60
N GLY A 74 8.48 -9.65 2.31
CA GLY A 74 8.26 -10.62 1.23
C GLY A 74 6.80 -11.10 1.16
N GLY A 75 5.88 -10.36 1.80
CA GLY A 75 4.50 -10.77 2.01
C GLY A 75 3.60 -10.61 0.78
N ILE A 76 4.16 -10.11 -0.32
CA ILE A 76 3.49 -9.87 -1.60
C ILE A 76 4.34 -10.49 -2.71
N ALA A 77 3.74 -11.43 -3.43
CA ALA A 77 4.37 -12.05 -4.59
C ALA A 77 4.70 -10.99 -5.67
N PRO A 78 5.84 -11.07 -6.38
CA PRO A 78 6.30 -10.03 -7.31
C PRO A 78 5.24 -9.58 -8.34
N GLU A 79 4.44 -10.52 -8.86
CA GLU A 79 3.36 -10.28 -9.80
C GLU A 79 2.26 -9.35 -9.25
N HIS A 80 2.04 -9.39 -7.94
CA HIS A 80 1.04 -8.61 -7.22
C HIS A 80 1.57 -7.26 -6.72
N GLN A 81 2.89 -7.10 -6.66
CA GLN A 81 3.54 -5.86 -6.22
C GLN A 81 3.21 -4.71 -7.16
N LYS A 82 3.13 -4.97 -8.46
CA LYS A 82 2.85 -3.93 -9.46
C LYS A 82 1.52 -3.23 -9.20
N ASP A 83 0.44 -3.99 -9.01
CA ASP A 83 -0.90 -3.41 -8.85
C ASP A 83 -1.06 -2.70 -7.49
N ILE A 84 -0.54 -3.32 -6.42
CA ILE A 84 -0.59 -2.76 -5.07
C ILE A 84 0.25 -1.48 -4.97
N PHE A 85 1.49 -1.51 -5.46
CA PHE A 85 2.37 -0.34 -5.37
C PHE A 85 2.04 0.74 -6.36
N PHE A 86 1.46 0.43 -7.53
CA PHE A 86 1.00 1.46 -8.46
C PHE A 86 -0.02 2.41 -7.81
N SER A 87 -1.02 1.88 -7.09
CA SER A 87 -2.00 2.71 -6.40
C SER A 87 -1.38 3.56 -5.29
N LEU A 88 -0.42 2.99 -4.55
CA LEU A 88 0.27 3.67 -3.46
C LEU A 88 1.18 4.79 -3.99
N ASP A 89 1.90 4.52 -5.08
CA ASP A 89 2.81 5.47 -5.73
C ASP A 89 2.04 6.65 -6.31
N LEU A 90 0.91 6.37 -6.97
CA LEU A 90 0.03 7.43 -7.46
C LEU A 90 -0.49 8.31 -6.31
N THR A 91 -0.82 7.71 -5.16
CA THR A 91 -1.28 8.44 -3.97
C THR A 91 -0.19 9.34 -3.40
N LEU A 92 1.02 8.81 -3.26
CA LEU A 92 2.20 9.54 -2.79
C LEU A 92 2.52 10.72 -3.71
N ASP A 93 2.55 10.48 -5.03
CA ASP A 93 2.79 11.52 -6.03
C ASP A 93 1.77 12.65 -5.94
N MET A 94 0.48 12.33 -5.74
CA MET A 94 -0.56 13.34 -5.59
C MET A 94 -0.35 14.21 -4.35
N LEU A 95 -0.04 13.60 -3.20
CA LEU A 95 0.22 14.34 -1.95
C LEU A 95 1.48 15.22 -2.05
N GLN A 96 2.58 14.67 -2.58
CA GLN A 96 3.82 15.41 -2.80
C GLN A 96 3.62 16.61 -3.74
N ASN A 97 2.83 16.44 -4.81
CA ASN A 97 2.50 17.51 -5.74
C ASN A 97 1.69 18.63 -5.09
N VAL A 98 0.76 18.32 -4.18
CA VAL A 98 0.02 19.34 -3.43
C VAL A 98 0.95 20.13 -2.51
N LEU A 99 1.80 19.44 -1.74
CA LEU A 99 2.76 20.10 -0.86
C LEU A 99 3.72 21.03 -1.62
N LYS A 100 4.26 20.56 -2.75
CA LYS A 100 5.15 21.36 -3.59
C LYS A 100 4.47 22.65 -4.08
N LYS A 101 3.18 22.61 -4.44
CA LYS A 101 2.43 23.80 -4.86
C LYS A 101 2.25 24.81 -3.72
N LEU A 102 2.05 24.33 -2.48
CA LEU A 102 1.93 25.20 -1.31
C LEU A 102 3.26 25.86 -0.92
N GLU A 103 4.37 25.17 -1.14
CA GLU A 103 5.71 25.74 -0.91
C GLU A 103 6.02 26.85 -1.93
N VAL A 104 5.72 26.63 -3.22
CA VAL A 104 5.91 27.64 -4.27
C VAL A 104 5.01 28.87 -4.08
N GLY A 105 3.78 28.68 -3.59
CA GLY A 105 2.85 29.79 -3.32
C GLY A 105 3.20 30.66 -2.11
N LYS A 106 4.21 30.30 -1.32
CA LYS A 106 4.72 31.12 -0.19
C LYS A 106 5.78 32.14 -0.61
N ASP A 107 6.35 32.01 -1.81
CA ASP A 107 7.45 32.86 -2.31
C ASP A 107 6.98 33.97 -3.28
N GLU A 108 5.67 34.07 -3.58
CA GLU A 108 5.13 35.21 -4.34
C GLU A 108 4.69 36.35 -3.38
N PRO A 109 5.19 37.59 -3.58
CA PRO A 109 4.97 38.74 -2.70
C PRO A 109 3.56 39.35 -2.75
#